data_AF-A0A763GQG1-F1
#
_entry.id   AF-A0A763GQG1-F1
#
_cell.length_a   1.000
_cell.length_b   1.000
_cell.length_c   1.000
_cell.angle_alpha   90.00
_cell.angle_beta   90.00
_cell.angle_gamma   90.00
#
_symmetry.space_group_name_H-M   'P 1'
#
loop_
_entity.id
_entity.type
_entity.pdbx_description
1 polymer ?
#
loop_
_entity_poly.entity_id
_entity_poly.type
_entity_poly.pdbx_seq_one_letter_code
_entity_poly.pdbx_strand_id
1 'polypeptide(L)' 'MATKQKYTNRAKATIWNKNLRMDTEGSIPGIAIMTFEMINTIEEKERALAQMQQCLDKCKERETANADVQTLQ' A
#
# COMPACT_ATOMS: atom_id res chain seq x y z
N MET A 1 -1.47 30.96 -5.94
CA MET A 1 -2.27 29.71 -5.94
C MET A 1 -1.31 28.54 -5.95
N ALA A 2 -1.23 27.76 -4.87
CA ALA A 2 -0.39 26.56 -4.84
C ALA A 2 -0.96 25.55 -5.84
N THR A 3 -0.20 25.24 -6.89
CA THR A 3 -0.49 24.14 -7.81
C THR A 3 -0.64 22.88 -6.95
N LYS A 4 -1.86 22.33 -6.88
CA LYS A 4 -2.13 21.04 -6.23
C LYS A 4 -1.11 20.05 -6.80
N GLN A 5 -0.17 19.63 -5.95
CA GLN A 5 0.84 18.64 -6.29
C GLN A 5 0.10 17.46 -6.91
N LYS A 6 0.36 17.17 -8.18
CA LYS A 6 -0.22 16.02 -8.89
C LYS A 6 0.06 14.83 -7.97
N TYR A 7 -0.97 14.25 -7.36
CA TYR A 7 -0.83 13.04 -6.54
C TYR A 7 -0.35 11.94 -7.47
N THR A 8 0.96 11.87 -7.67
CA THR A 8 1.58 10.93 -8.58
C THR A 8 1.54 9.61 -7.86
N ASN A 9 0.66 8.72 -8.33
CA ASN A 9 0.69 7.29 -8.05
C ASN A 9 2.08 6.74 -8.41
N ARG A 10 3.04 6.95 -7.51
CA ARG A 10 4.46 6.69 -7.69
C ARG A 10 5.04 6.35 -6.34
N ALA A 11 5.80 5.27 -6.29
CA ALA A 11 6.62 4.90 -5.16
C ALA A 11 8.05 4.65 -5.64
N LYS A 12 8.99 4.89 -4.74
CA LYS A 12 10.37 4.47 -4.85
C LYS A 12 10.66 3.61 -3.63
N ALA A 13 11.08 2.38 -3.86
CA ALA A 13 11.28 1.40 -2.80
C ALA A 13 12.63 0.72 -2.95
N THR A 14 13.26 0.44 -1.81
CA THR A 14 14.39 -0.48 -1.73
C THR A 14 13.90 -1.74 -1.05
N ILE A 15 13.91 -2.85 -1.77
CA ILE A 15 13.44 -4.15 -1.30
C ILE A 15 14.65 -5.01 -0.98
N TRP A 16 14.64 -5.63 0.19
CA TRP A 16 15.65 -6.58 0.64
C TRP A 16 14.97 -7.91 0.93
N ASN A 17 15.46 -8.98 0.31
CA ASN A 17 15.16 -10.35 0.69
C ASN A 17 16.46 -11.11 0.93
N LYS A 18 16.37 -12.39 1.34
CA LYS A 18 17.55 -13.20 1.70
C LYS A 18 18.60 -13.29 0.59
N ASN A 19 18.21 -13.15 -0.68
CA ASN A 19 19.05 -13.41 -1.85
C ASN A 19 19.23 -12.17 -2.75
N LEU A 20 18.49 -11.09 -2.50
CA LEU A 20 18.40 -9.95 -3.42
C LEU A 20 18.20 -8.65 -2.65
N ARG A 21 18.92 -7.62 -3.12
CA ARG A 21 18.60 -6.22 -2.88
C ARG A 21 18.19 -5.61 -4.21
N MET A 22 17.03 -4.95 -4.25
CA MET A 22 16.51 -4.32 -5.45
C MET A 22 16.03 -2.91 -5.15
N ASP A 23 16.49 -1.94 -5.93
CA ASP A 23 15.96 -0.59 -5.95
C ASP A 23 14.99 -0.46 -7.12
N THR A 24 13.77 0.01 -6.86
CA THR A 24 12.70 0.08 -7.87
C THR A 24 11.88 1.36 -7.73
N GLU A 25 11.39 1.85 -8.85
CA GLU A 25 10.58 3.05 -8.92
C GLU A 25 9.47 2.85 -9.97
N GLY A 26 8.23 3.14 -9.59
CA GLY A 26 7.07 2.80 -10.40
C GLY A 26 5.77 3.20 -9.75
N SER A 27 4.65 2.70 -10.26
CA SER A 27 3.34 2.94 -9.64
C SER A 27 3.24 2.22 -8.30
N ILE A 28 2.45 2.77 -7.37
CA ILE A 28 2.25 2.16 -6.05
C ILE A 28 1.66 0.75 -6.20
N PRO A 29 0.61 0.51 -7.03
CA PRO A 29 0.11 -0.85 -7.27
C PRO A 29 1.17 -1.78 -7.87
N GLY A 30 1.95 -1.30 -8.83
CA GLY A 30 2.98 -2.12 -9.47
C GLY A 30 4.06 -2.57 -8.48
N ILE A 31 4.52 -1.67 -7.62
CA ILE A 31 5.50 -2.00 -6.59
C ILE A 31 4.91 -2.95 -5.54
N ALA A 32 3.65 -2.76 -5.15
CA ALA A 32 2.98 -3.65 -4.20
C ALA A 32 2.86 -5.08 -4.73
N ILE A 33 2.40 -5.24 -5.99
CA ILE A 33 2.28 -6.54 -6.65
C ILE A 33 3.63 -7.25 -6.71
N MET A 34 4.65 -6.55 -7.23
CA MET A 34 6.00 -7.11 -7.36
C MET A 34 6.58 -7.50 -5.99
N THR A 35 6.42 -6.67 -4.95
CA THR A 35 6.91 -7.01 -3.61
C THR A 35 6.19 -8.23 -3.04
N PHE A 36 4.88 -8.37 -3.30
CA PHE A 36 4.09 -9.52 -2.87
C PHE A 36 4.52 -10.81 -3.59
N GLU A 37 4.83 -10.74 -4.90
CA GLU A 37 5.33 -11.88 -5.67
C GLU A 37 6.68 -12.40 -5.15
N MET A 38 7.53 -11.52 -4.61
CA MET A 38 8.84 -11.85 -4.04
C MET A 38 8.80 -12.61 -2.72
N ILE A 39 7.63 -12.80 -2.12
CA ILE A 39 7.46 -13.64 -0.92
C ILE A 39 7.61 -15.11 -1.32
N ASN A 40 8.41 -15.87 -0.55
CA ASN A 40 8.89 -17.18 -1.00
C ASN A 40 7.96 -18.34 -0.64
N THR A 41 7.08 -18.18 0.34
CA THR A 41 6.16 -19.25 0.77
C THR A 41 4.70 -18.82 0.65
N ILE A 42 3.83 -19.82 0.48
CA ILE A 42 2.38 -19.60 0.44
C ILE A 42 1.90 -19.06 1.79
N GLU A 43 2.40 -19.61 2.90
CA GLU A 43 1.98 -19.18 4.25
C GLU A 43 2.35 -17.72 4.53
N GLU A 44 3.52 -17.26 4.07
CA GLU A 44 3.91 -15.85 4.18
C GLU A 44 3.04 -14.95 3.30
N LYS A 45 2.65 -15.41 2.10
CA LYS A 45 1.73 -14.70 1.21
C LYS A 45 0.34 -14.58 1.83
N GLU A 46 -0.19 -15.65 2.40
CA GLU A 46 -1.48 -15.65 3.09
C GLU A 46 -1.47 -14.70 4.30
N ARG A 47 -0.39 -14.71 5.08
CA ARG A 47 -0.21 -13.76 6.19
C ARG A 47 -0.17 -12.32 5.71
N ALA A 48 0.57 -12.04 4.64
CA ALA A 48 0.64 -10.71 4.05
C ALA A 48 -0.73 -10.25 3.53
N LEU A 49 -1.50 -11.13 2.87
CA LEU A 49 -2.88 -10.83 2.44
C LEU A 49 -3.80 -10.52 3.61
N ALA A 50 -3.74 -11.32 4.69
CA ALA A 50 -4.55 -11.07 5.88
C ALA A 50 -4.25 -9.70 6.50
N GLN A 51 -2.97 -9.31 6.56
CA GLN A 51 -2.57 -7.98 7.04
C GLN A 51 -3.03 -6.86 6.11
N MET A 52 -2.90 -7.04 4.79
CA MET A 52 -3.39 -6.07 3.80
C MET A 52 -4.90 -5.86 3.93
N GLN A 53 -5.67 -6.94 4.12
CA GLN A 53 -7.11 -6.87 4.34
C GLN A 53 -7.45 -6.12 5.63
N GLN A 54 -6.77 -6.44 6.74
CA GLN A 54 -6.99 -5.72 8.00
C GLN A 54 -6.68 -4.22 7.89
N CYS A 55 -5.63 -3.85 7.16
CA CYS A 55 -5.31 -2.45 6.90
C CYS A 55 -6.40 -1.77 6.05
N LEU A 56 -6.93 -2.46 5.04
CA LEU A 56 -8.02 -1.95 4.22
C LEU A 56 -9.28 -1.71 5.06
N ASP A 57 -9.63 -2.63 5.95
CA ASP A 57 -10.80 -2.50 6.81
C ASP A 57 -10.66 -1.29 7.75
N LYS A 58 -9.48 -1.11 8.36
CA LYS A 58 -9.18 0.10 9.17
C LYS A 58 -9.23 1.39 8.36
N CYS A 59 -8.79 1.37 7.10
CA CYS A 59 -8.89 2.54 6.22
C CYS A 59 -10.36 2.88 5.94
N LYS A 60 -11.19 1.87 5.62
CA LYS A 60 -12.63 2.06 5.41
C LYS A 60 -13.31 2.62 6.67
N GLU A 61 -13.03 2.06 7.84
CA GLU A 61 -13.58 2.55 9.12
C GLU A 61 -13.24 4.04 9.34
N ARG A 62 -12.00 4.45 9.07
CA ARG A 62 -11.58 5.85 9.17
C ARG A 62 -12.25 6.74 8.14
N GLU A 63 -12.39 6.27 6.90
CA GLU A 63 -13.07 7.03 5.84
C GLU A 63 -14.56 7.20 6.15
N THR A 64 -15.24 6.16 6.64
CA THR A 64 -16.63 6.25 7.09
C THR A 64 -16.77 7.21 8.28
N ALA A 65 -15.90 7.09 9.30
CA ALA A 65 -15.93 8.00 10.45
C ALA A 65 -15.68 9.47 10.05
N ASN A 66 -14.79 9.72 9.08
CA ASN A 66 -14.53 11.07 8.57
C ASN A 66 -15.69 11.61 7.70
N ALA A 67 -16.36 10.75 6.92
CA ALA A 67 -17.54 11.12 6.15
C ALA A 67 -18.72 11.50 7.07
N ASP A 68 -18.90 10.78 8.17
CA ASP A 68 -19.92 11.08 9.19
C ASP A 68 -19.63 12.41 9.91
N VAL A 69 -18.36 12.77 10.13
CA VAL A 69 -17.98 14.07 10.70
C VAL A 69 -18.20 15.22 9.71
N GLN A 70 -17.99 15.01 8.40
CA GLN A 70 -18.24 16.04 7.39
C GLN A 70 -19.73 16.30 7.13
N THR A 71 -20.63 15.34 7.41
CA THR A 71 -22.08 15.53 7.25
C THR A 71 -22.73 16.25 8.44
N LEU A 72 -22.02 16.40 9.56
CA LEU A 72 -22.46 17.12 10.76
C LEU A 72 -21.97 18.59 10.82
N GLN A 73 -21.22 19.07 9.83
CA GLN A 73 -20.81 20.47 9.65
C GLN A 73 -21.65 21.16 8.58
#